data_AF-A0AA39D3D1-F1
#
_entry.id   AF-A0AA39D3D1-F1
#
_cell.length_a   1.000
_cell.length_b   1.000
_cell.length_c   1.000
_cell.angle_alpha   90.00
_cell.angle_beta   90.00
_cell.angle_gamma   90.00
#
_symmetry.space_group_name_H-M   'P 1'
#
loop_
_entity.id
_entity.type
_entity.pdbx_description
1 polymer ?
#
loop_
_entity_poly.entity_id
_entity_poly.type
_entity_poly.pdbx_seq_one_letter_code
_entity_poly.pdbx_strand_id
1 'polypeptide(L)'
;MQHENVLRAVANRLTVTAVDDLPRIAGLLAAQLANCSLNLQFADSKANTASVAVHKLKTRINSLLQEKSIAGRFTGAVLVKASIDNGGENVLRVTESWARGLLNCMNKPDTVEVKTLYLITLTRIFVLTQDDPALVREITTPLLPTFIKTTLNLIRPTSIRTSNGSKNVASPLLSSVLTCWIRLLPKYASVFRPFLNQLKPICVSVIADIEARAPQRDLAIRLLCWLLWSIPKTTIIQDSISMGRDLINGAHTTADKVFRAVVEEHESNDPTLGRAQGDITMASLFDVYTLGGKFAFANWSSYRSNSSSHGDNRSIWQAWE
;
A
#
# COMPACT_ATOMS: atom_id res chain seq x y z
N MET A 1 37.79 14.20 -3.84
CA MET A 1 37.86 14.77 -2.47
C MET A 1 36.53 15.34 -1.98
N GLN A 2 35.80 16.17 -2.74
CA GLN A 2 34.57 16.82 -2.26
C GLN A 2 33.43 15.84 -1.88
N HIS A 3 33.14 14.81 -2.69
CA HIS A 3 32.08 13.83 -2.40
C HIS A 3 32.35 12.96 -1.16
N GLU A 4 33.62 12.67 -0.87
CA GLU A 4 34.02 11.90 0.30
C GLU A 4 33.79 12.70 1.60
N ASN A 5 34.05 14.01 1.56
CA ASN A 5 33.79 14.91 2.68
C ASN A 5 32.28 15.00 2.99
N VAL A 6 31.43 14.96 1.96
CA VAL A 6 29.96 14.93 2.13
C VAL A 6 29.52 13.65 2.86
N LEU A 7 30.01 12.48 2.46
CA LEU A 7 29.64 11.21 3.09
C LEU A 7 30.05 11.17 4.57
N ARG A 8 31.27 11.64 4.88
CA ARG A 8 31.77 11.75 6.25
C ARG A 8 30.95 12.75 7.07
N ALA A 9 30.59 13.89 6.49
CA ALA A 9 29.74 14.88 7.14
C ALA A 9 28.34 14.31 7.46
N VAL A 10 27.71 13.60 6.52
CA VAL A 10 26.43 12.91 6.73
C VAL A 10 26.55 11.89 7.87
N ALA A 11 27.55 11.00 7.83
CA ALA A 11 27.76 9.99 8.86
C ALA A 11 28.00 10.61 10.26
N ASN A 12 28.72 11.72 10.33
CA ASN A 12 28.96 12.45 11.58
C ASN A 12 27.67 13.10 12.10
N ARG A 13 26.90 13.79 11.25
CA ARG A 13 25.62 14.40 11.63
C ARG A 13 24.62 13.37 12.14
N LEU A 14 24.57 12.18 11.55
CA LEU A 14 23.74 11.06 12.02
C LEU A 14 24.13 10.53 13.40
N THR A 15 25.39 10.72 13.80
CA THR A 15 25.90 10.25 15.10
C THR A 15 25.72 11.30 16.18
N VAL A 16 25.94 12.58 15.86
CA VAL A 16 25.88 13.69 16.82
C VAL A 16 24.44 14.13 17.11
N THR A 17 23.52 13.99 16.14
CA THR A 17 22.12 14.40 16.32
C THR A 17 21.36 13.33 17.12
N ALA A 18 20.59 13.76 18.13
CA ALA A 18 19.72 12.89 18.89
C ALA A 18 18.66 12.23 18.00
N VAL A 19 18.27 10.98 18.31
CA VAL A 19 17.41 10.16 17.44
C VAL A 19 16.06 10.82 17.19
N ASP A 20 15.50 11.53 18.16
CA ASP A 20 14.19 12.17 18.05
C ASP A 20 14.21 13.44 17.17
N ASP A 21 15.39 14.07 16.99
CA ASP A 21 15.56 15.22 16.11
C ASP A 21 15.95 14.84 14.67
N LEU A 22 16.36 13.59 14.44
CA LEU A 22 16.77 13.11 13.12
C LEU A 22 15.72 13.27 12.02
N PRO A 23 14.41 13.03 12.25
CA PRO A 23 13.40 13.18 11.21
C PRO A 23 13.37 14.57 10.58
N ARG A 24 13.66 15.62 11.36
CA ARG A 24 13.67 17.02 10.89
C ARG A 24 14.76 17.28 9.84
N ILE A 25 15.88 16.56 9.94
CA ILE A 25 17.01 16.70 9.01
C ILE A 25 17.11 15.55 8.01
N ALA A 26 16.26 14.52 8.11
CA ALA A 26 16.34 13.32 7.28
C ALA A 26 16.26 13.63 5.78
N GLY A 27 15.37 14.53 5.36
CA GLY A 27 15.26 14.95 3.96
C GLY A 27 16.53 15.65 3.44
N LEU A 28 17.16 16.49 4.27
CA LEU A 28 18.42 17.15 3.94
C LEU A 28 19.56 16.12 3.81
N LEU A 29 19.65 15.17 4.73
CA LEU A 29 20.66 14.10 4.67
C LEU A 29 20.46 13.19 3.45
N ALA A 30 19.21 12.87 3.10
CA ALA A 30 18.87 12.15 1.89
C ALA A 30 19.30 12.92 0.62
N ALA A 31 19.04 14.22 0.55
CA ALA A 31 19.48 15.05 -0.57
C ALA A 31 21.01 15.11 -0.67
N GLN A 32 21.73 15.18 0.46
CA GLN A 32 23.19 15.11 0.49
C GLN A 32 23.73 13.77 0.00
N LEU A 33 23.06 12.66 0.34
CA LEU A 33 23.40 11.34 -0.17
C LEU A 33 23.12 11.22 -1.67
N ALA A 34 22.00 11.76 -2.15
CA ALA A 34 21.65 11.74 -3.57
C ALA A 34 22.66 12.48 -4.45
N ASN A 35 23.21 13.59 -3.94
CA ASN A 35 24.25 14.37 -4.63
C ASN A 35 25.66 13.78 -4.46
N CYS A 36 25.81 12.67 -3.75
CA CYS A 36 27.07 11.96 -3.60
C CYS A 36 27.19 10.86 -4.66
N SER A 37 28.39 10.66 -5.22
CA SER A 37 28.67 9.55 -6.14
C SER A 37 28.74 8.20 -5.41
N LEU A 38 27.64 7.78 -4.79
CA LEU A 38 27.55 6.60 -3.92
C LEU A 38 28.06 5.33 -4.61
N ASN A 39 27.79 5.16 -5.91
CA ASN A 39 28.26 4.00 -6.65
C ASN A 39 29.79 3.86 -6.62
N LEU A 40 30.53 4.98 -6.72
CA LEU A 40 31.99 4.98 -6.65
C LEU A 40 32.47 4.75 -5.22
N GLN A 41 31.83 5.42 -4.25
CA GLN A 41 32.20 5.29 -2.83
C GLN A 41 32.05 3.85 -2.31
N PHE A 42 31.07 3.11 -2.83
CA PHE A 42 30.80 1.72 -2.45
C PHE A 42 31.62 0.69 -3.25
N ALA A 43 32.35 1.09 -4.30
CA ALA A 43 33.20 0.22 -5.12
C ALA A 43 34.59 -0.01 -4.48
N ASP A 44 35.19 1.04 -3.91
CA ASP A 44 36.61 1.06 -3.53
C ASP A 44 36.87 0.48 -2.14
N SER A 45 36.98 -0.85 -2.06
CA SER A 45 37.19 -1.56 -0.80
C SER A 45 38.65 -1.62 -0.31
N LYS A 46 39.66 -1.25 -1.12
CA LYS A 46 41.07 -1.59 -0.81
C LYS A 46 42.05 -0.44 -0.57
N ALA A 47 41.71 0.83 -0.80
CA ALA A 47 42.73 1.89 -0.72
C ALA A 47 42.28 3.25 -0.15
N ASN A 48 41.03 3.42 0.30
CA ASN A 48 40.50 4.77 0.50
C ASN A 48 39.81 4.99 1.87
N THR A 49 40.00 6.18 2.43
CA THR A 49 39.33 6.71 3.64
C THR A 49 37.81 6.78 3.50
N ALA A 50 37.30 6.69 2.26
CA ALA A 50 35.90 6.47 1.93
C ALA A 50 35.31 5.17 2.49
N SER A 51 36.10 4.09 2.55
CA SER A 51 35.64 2.77 3.04
C SER A 51 35.16 2.85 4.50
N VAL A 52 35.87 3.62 5.34
CA VAL A 52 35.49 3.86 6.74
C VAL A 52 34.18 4.65 6.84
N ALA A 53 34.02 5.70 6.01
CA ALA A 53 32.81 6.51 6.00
C ALA A 53 31.59 5.71 5.52
N VAL A 54 31.75 4.88 4.49
CA VAL A 54 30.72 3.95 4.00
C VAL A 54 30.35 2.93 5.07
N HIS A 55 31.33 2.32 5.74
CA HIS A 55 31.07 1.37 6.81
C HIS A 55 30.33 2.03 7.98
N LYS A 56 30.78 3.21 8.42
CA LYS A 56 30.12 3.99 9.48
C LYS A 56 28.67 4.32 9.11
N LEU A 57 28.43 4.73 7.87
CA LEU A 57 27.07 4.99 7.37
C LEU A 57 26.21 3.73 7.39
N LYS A 58 26.70 2.62 6.84
CA LYS A 58 25.99 1.32 6.83
C LYS A 58 25.61 0.88 8.23
N THR A 59 26.57 0.90 9.15
CA THR A 59 26.36 0.52 10.55
C THR A 59 25.33 1.43 11.20
N ARG A 60 25.42 2.74 11.00
CA ARG A 60 24.45 3.69 11.57
C ARG A 60 23.04 3.50 11.00
N ILE A 61 22.89 3.27 9.69
CA ILE A 61 21.60 2.95 9.06
C ILE A 61 21.02 1.67 9.67
N ASN A 62 21.83 0.61 9.80
CA ASN A 62 21.38 -0.64 10.43
C ASN A 62 20.94 -0.43 11.89
N SER A 63 21.68 0.35 12.68
CA SER A 63 21.26 0.71 14.03
C SER A 63 19.94 1.49 14.04
N LEU A 64 19.76 2.45 13.13
CA LEU A 64 18.52 3.24 13.02
C LEU A 64 17.30 2.38 12.65
N LEU A 65 17.46 1.39 11.77
CA LEU A 65 16.38 0.44 11.45
C LEU A 65 16.01 -0.46 12.63
N GLN A 66 16.93 -0.67 13.57
CA GLN A 66 16.70 -1.47 14.79
C GLN A 66 16.25 -0.63 15.99
N GLU A 67 16.21 0.70 15.86
CA GLU A 67 15.82 1.59 16.95
C GLU A 67 14.42 1.31 17.48
N LYS A 68 14.22 1.60 18.77
CA LYS A 68 12.89 1.50 19.41
C LYS A 68 11.99 2.65 19.01
N SER A 69 12.56 3.84 18.79
CA SER A 69 11.85 5.04 18.35
C SER A 69 11.43 4.95 16.88
N ILE A 70 10.23 5.44 16.57
CA ILE A 70 9.74 5.59 15.18
C ILE A 70 10.63 6.59 14.43
N ALA A 71 11.13 7.62 15.11
CA ALA A 71 12.01 8.65 14.54
C ALA A 71 13.30 8.04 13.94
N GLY A 72 13.90 7.10 14.68
CA GLY A 72 15.08 6.36 14.23
C GLY A 72 14.78 5.50 13.00
N ARG A 73 13.73 4.67 13.06
CA ARG A 73 13.35 3.78 11.94
C ARG A 73 12.96 4.56 10.68
N PHE A 74 12.19 5.64 10.83
CA PHE A 74 11.82 6.54 9.74
C PHE A 74 13.07 7.12 9.07
N THR A 75 14.00 7.69 9.87
CA THR A 75 15.25 8.25 9.34
C THR A 75 16.06 7.18 8.61
N GLY A 76 16.21 6.00 9.21
CA GLY A 76 16.89 4.86 8.59
C GLY A 76 16.29 4.52 7.23
N ALA A 77 14.97 4.41 7.12
CA ALA A 77 14.29 4.09 5.87
C ALA A 77 14.43 5.18 4.80
N VAL A 78 14.37 6.46 5.18
CA VAL A 78 14.61 7.58 4.25
C VAL A 78 16.01 7.50 3.65
N LEU A 79 17.03 7.22 4.48
CA LEU A 79 18.41 7.11 4.03
C LEU A 79 18.65 5.86 3.17
N VAL A 80 18.02 4.73 3.52
CA VAL A 80 18.05 3.53 2.66
C VAL A 80 17.46 3.88 1.31
N LYS A 81 16.25 4.44 1.26
CA LYS A 81 15.60 4.82 0.00
C LYS A 81 16.49 5.72 -0.85
N ALA A 82 17.02 6.80 -0.27
CA ALA A 82 17.92 7.72 -0.97
C ALA A 82 19.19 7.01 -1.48
N SER A 83 19.76 6.08 -0.69
CA SER A 83 20.92 5.31 -1.09
C SER A 83 20.61 4.35 -2.23
N ILE A 84 19.45 3.69 -2.23
CA ILE A 84 19.03 2.76 -3.30
C ILE A 84 18.75 3.51 -4.60
N ASP A 85 18.06 4.64 -4.53
CA ASP A 85 17.66 5.37 -5.73
C ASP A 85 18.86 6.04 -6.45
N ASN A 86 19.92 6.37 -5.72
CA ASN A 86 21.10 7.08 -6.25
C ASN A 86 22.41 6.25 -6.22
N GLY A 87 22.33 5.01 -5.73
CA GLY A 87 23.51 4.22 -5.34
C GLY A 87 24.16 3.39 -6.44
N GLY A 88 23.44 3.09 -7.52
CA GLY A 88 23.89 2.14 -8.53
C GLY A 88 24.12 0.73 -7.99
N GLU A 89 24.81 -0.09 -8.78
CA GLU A 89 25.01 -1.52 -8.54
C GLU A 89 25.78 -1.81 -7.25
N ASN A 90 26.81 -1.02 -6.93
CA ASN A 90 27.66 -1.26 -5.77
C ASN A 90 26.92 -1.09 -4.43
N VAL A 91 25.89 -0.22 -4.40
CA VAL A 91 25.01 -0.11 -3.23
C VAL A 91 24.05 -1.30 -3.15
N LEU A 92 23.55 -1.83 -4.27
CA LEU A 92 22.67 -2.99 -4.27
C LEU A 92 23.34 -4.23 -3.65
N ARG A 93 24.64 -4.43 -3.90
CA ARG A 93 25.45 -5.54 -3.35
C ARG A 93 25.50 -5.59 -1.82
N VAL A 94 25.15 -4.52 -1.12
CA VAL A 94 25.22 -4.42 0.35
C VAL A 94 23.88 -4.12 0.99
N THR A 95 22.82 -4.13 0.18
CA THR A 95 21.46 -3.77 0.58
C THR A 95 20.73 -4.89 1.31
N GLU A 96 21.24 -6.13 1.27
CA GLU A 96 20.63 -7.30 1.92
C GLU A 96 20.27 -7.04 3.39
N SER A 97 21.20 -6.48 4.17
CA SER A 97 20.98 -6.13 5.58
C SER A 97 19.89 -5.06 5.76
N TRP A 98 19.86 -4.05 4.89
CA TRP A 98 18.85 -3.00 4.89
C TRP A 98 17.47 -3.52 4.51
N ALA A 99 17.38 -4.40 3.51
CA ALA A 99 16.13 -5.04 3.10
C ALA A 99 15.54 -5.89 4.24
N ARG A 100 16.36 -6.67 4.93
CA ARG A 100 15.93 -7.41 6.14
C ARG A 100 15.47 -6.46 7.25
N GLY A 101 16.23 -5.39 7.51
CA GLY A 101 15.87 -4.38 8.51
C GLY A 101 14.51 -3.74 8.22
N LEU A 102 14.29 -3.30 6.98
CA LEU A 102 13.01 -2.73 6.54
C LEU A 102 11.85 -3.73 6.66
N LEU A 103 12.07 -4.98 6.27
CA LEU A 103 11.06 -6.03 6.39
C LEU A 103 10.67 -6.29 7.86
N ASN A 104 11.64 -6.25 8.77
CA ASN A 104 11.38 -6.34 10.21
C ASN A 104 10.62 -5.12 10.74
N CYS A 105 10.86 -3.93 10.19
CA CYS A 105 10.14 -2.71 10.57
C CYS A 105 8.65 -2.77 10.19
N MET A 106 8.26 -3.51 9.14
CA MET A 106 6.85 -3.67 8.75
C MET A 106 5.96 -4.20 9.89
N ASN A 107 6.52 -5.03 10.78
CA ASN A 107 5.82 -5.62 11.92
C ASN A 107 5.78 -4.71 13.16
N LYS A 108 6.45 -3.55 13.12
CA LYS A 108 6.46 -2.58 14.23
C LYS A 108 5.18 -1.72 14.22
N PRO A 109 4.77 -1.13 15.36
CA PRO A 109 3.63 -0.24 15.45
C PRO A 109 3.97 1.17 14.90
N ASP A 110 4.41 1.23 13.65
CA ASP A 110 4.71 2.47 12.93
C ASP A 110 3.46 3.05 12.25
N THR A 111 3.48 4.35 11.95
CA THR A 111 2.38 5.01 11.24
C THR A 111 2.23 4.49 9.80
N VAL A 112 1.08 4.77 9.18
CA VAL A 112 0.75 4.31 7.82
C VAL A 112 1.74 4.87 6.80
N GLU A 113 2.14 6.12 6.96
CA GLU A 113 3.06 6.83 6.07
C GLU A 113 4.44 6.18 6.10
N VAL A 114 4.92 5.87 7.31
CA VAL A 114 6.22 5.23 7.53
C VAL A 114 6.23 3.80 6.95
N LYS A 115 5.17 3.03 7.18
CA LYS A 115 5.02 1.70 6.56
C LYS A 115 4.94 1.76 5.04
N THR A 116 4.29 2.79 4.49
CA THR A 116 4.24 3.01 3.03
C THR A 116 5.63 3.28 2.47
N LEU A 117 6.48 4.05 3.17
CA LEU A 117 7.87 4.25 2.79
C LEU A 117 8.65 2.91 2.77
N TYR A 118 8.47 2.05 3.77
CA TYR A 118 9.11 0.72 3.77
C TYR A 118 8.67 -0.13 2.58
N LEU A 119 7.36 -0.16 2.27
CA LEU A 119 6.80 -0.89 1.13
C LEU A 119 7.40 -0.43 -0.20
N ILE A 120 7.44 0.88 -0.43
CA ILE A 120 7.99 1.48 -1.65
C ILE A 120 9.47 1.14 -1.78
N THR A 121 10.22 1.24 -0.68
CA THR A 121 11.67 1.00 -0.67
C THR A 121 11.99 -0.47 -0.91
N LEU A 122 11.30 -1.41 -0.24
CA LEU A 122 11.47 -2.85 -0.47
C LEU A 122 11.10 -3.25 -1.91
N THR A 123 10.00 -2.70 -2.43
CA THR A 123 9.58 -2.92 -3.82
C THR A 123 10.65 -2.44 -4.79
N ARG A 124 11.23 -1.26 -4.53
CA ARG A 124 12.30 -0.70 -5.36
C ARG A 124 13.55 -1.59 -5.34
N ILE A 125 13.96 -2.07 -4.17
CA ILE A 125 15.08 -3.01 -4.02
C ILE A 125 14.84 -4.25 -4.88
N PHE A 126 13.70 -4.91 -4.73
CA PHE A 126 13.39 -6.10 -5.51
C PHE A 126 13.42 -5.79 -7.02
N VAL A 127 12.76 -4.73 -7.47
CA VAL A 127 12.78 -4.33 -8.90
C VAL A 127 14.20 -4.08 -9.43
N LEU A 128 15.08 -3.47 -8.64
CA LEU A 128 16.46 -3.20 -9.07
C LEU A 128 17.36 -4.44 -9.06
N THR A 129 17.10 -5.41 -8.20
CA THR A 129 17.89 -6.66 -8.16
C THR A 129 17.55 -7.64 -9.28
N GLN A 130 16.47 -7.43 -10.04
CA GLN A 130 15.94 -8.42 -10.98
C GLN A 130 16.92 -8.84 -12.08
N ASP A 131 17.80 -7.92 -12.50
CA ASP A 131 18.65 -8.07 -13.68
C ASP A 131 19.99 -8.75 -13.32
N ASP A 132 20.28 -8.93 -12.02
CA ASP A 132 21.46 -9.64 -11.51
C ASP A 132 21.04 -10.95 -10.82
N PRO A 133 21.28 -12.12 -11.44
CA PRO A 133 20.93 -13.42 -10.86
C PRO A 133 21.53 -13.69 -9.47
N ALA A 134 22.71 -13.15 -9.15
CA ALA A 134 23.32 -13.29 -7.83
C ALA A 134 22.50 -12.51 -6.79
N LEU A 135 22.17 -11.24 -7.08
CA LEU A 135 21.32 -10.42 -6.20
C LEU A 135 19.91 -11.00 -6.05
N VAL A 136 19.34 -11.59 -7.11
CA VAL A 136 18.06 -12.30 -7.01
C VAL A 136 18.15 -13.46 -6.01
N ARG A 137 19.24 -14.24 -6.04
CA ARG A 137 19.44 -15.39 -5.16
C ARG A 137 19.74 -14.98 -3.71
N GLU A 138 20.53 -13.95 -3.52
CA GLU A 138 20.99 -13.50 -2.20
C GLU A 138 19.96 -12.63 -1.47
N ILE A 139 19.22 -11.79 -2.20
CA ILE A 139 18.32 -10.78 -1.61
C ILE A 139 16.87 -11.15 -1.89
N THR A 140 16.47 -11.23 -3.15
CA THR A 140 15.05 -11.28 -3.51
C THR A 140 14.39 -12.60 -3.17
N THR A 141 15.01 -13.72 -3.54
CA THR A 141 14.48 -15.07 -3.32
C THR A 141 14.19 -15.37 -1.83
N PRO A 142 15.11 -15.09 -0.88
CA PRO A 142 14.84 -15.37 0.53
C PRO A 142 13.85 -14.36 1.17
N LEU A 143 13.77 -13.12 0.68
CA LEU A 143 12.99 -12.06 1.34
C LEU A 143 11.58 -11.88 0.76
N LEU A 144 11.39 -12.11 -0.55
CA LEU A 144 10.13 -11.85 -1.24
C LEU A 144 8.95 -12.69 -0.71
N PRO A 145 9.07 -14.00 -0.44
CA PRO A 145 7.98 -14.77 0.16
C PRO A 145 7.55 -14.23 1.52
N THR A 146 8.51 -13.81 2.35
CA THR A 146 8.26 -13.21 3.66
C THR A 146 7.60 -11.85 3.51
N PHE A 147 8.05 -11.02 2.56
CA PHE A 147 7.40 -9.76 2.21
C PHE A 147 5.93 -9.95 1.80
N ILE A 148 5.62 -10.94 0.94
CA ILE A 148 4.24 -11.25 0.54
C ILE A 148 3.39 -11.65 1.75
N LYS A 149 3.90 -12.53 2.63
CA LYS A 149 3.19 -12.95 3.86
C LYS A 149 2.96 -11.78 4.81
N THR A 150 3.96 -10.94 5.05
CA THR A 150 3.85 -9.77 5.92
C THR A 150 2.83 -8.76 5.36
N THR A 151 2.86 -8.50 4.05
CA THR A 151 1.92 -7.58 3.41
C THR A 151 0.49 -8.12 3.37
N LEU A 152 0.30 -9.43 3.21
CA LEU A 152 -1.00 -10.09 3.38
C LEU A 152 -1.57 -9.86 4.78
N ASN A 153 -0.74 -9.98 5.82
CA ASN A 153 -1.18 -9.75 7.20
C ASN A 153 -1.53 -8.28 7.46
N LEU A 154 -0.83 -7.34 6.84
CA LEU A 154 -1.06 -5.90 7.02
C LEU A 154 -2.37 -5.39 6.41
N ILE A 155 -2.88 -6.09 5.39
CA ILE A 155 -4.12 -5.70 4.71
C ILE A 155 -5.34 -6.50 5.17
N ARG A 156 -5.18 -7.39 6.16
CA ARG A 156 -6.31 -8.12 6.74
C ARG A 156 -7.36 -7.12 7.25
N PRO A 157 -8.64 -7.26 6.86
CA PRO A 157 -9.71 -6.40 7.36
C PRO A 157 -9.75 -6.43 8.88
N THR A 158 -9.81 -5.26 9.51
CA THR A 158 -9.96 -5.17 10.96
C THR A 158 -11.44 -5.04 11.28
N SER A 159 -11.96 -5.94 12.11
CA SER A 159 -13.35 -5.92 12.55
C SER A 159 -13.51 -4.95 13.71
N ILE A 160 -14.25 -3.86 13.50
CA ILE A 160 -14.54 -2.86 14.53
C ILE A 160 -15.96 -3.12 15.04
N ARG A 161 -16.10 -3.29 16.35
CA ARG A 161 -17.43 -3.38 17.00
C ARG A 161 -18.02 -1.98 17.07
N THR A 162 -19.18 -1.81 16.45
CA THR A 162 -20.00 -0.59 16.50
C THR A 162 -21.31 -0.89 17.23
N SER A 163 -22.03 0.16 17.65
CA SER A 163 -23.35 0.00 18.31
C SER A 163 -24.36 -0.80 17.49
N ASN A 164 -24.17 -0.86 16.16
CA ASN A 164 -25.08 -1.51 15.21
C ASN A 164 -24.51 -2.82 14.64
N GLY A 165 -23.47 -3.41 15.25
CA GLY A 165 -22.83 -4.66 14.82
C GLY A 165 -21.33 -4.52 14.55
N SER A 166 -20.69 -5.56 14.00
CA SER A 166 -19.28 -5.49 13.59
C SER A 166 -19.16 -5.00 12.15
N LYS A 167 -18.38 -3.93 11.93
CA LYS A 167 -18.03 -3.42 10.60
C LYS A 167 -16.57 -3.75 10.29
N ASN A 168 -16.32 -4.39 9.16
CA ASN A 168 -14.97 -4.63 8.67
C ASN A 168 -14.44 -3.37 8.00
N VAL A 169 -13.34 -2.82 8.50
CA VAL A 169 -12.69 -1.65 7.91
C VAL A 169 -11.47 -2.10 7.11
N ALA A 170 -11.40 -1.63 5.86
CA ALA A 170 -10.26 -1.88 4.99
C ALA A 170 -8.98 -1.23 5.57
N SER A 171 -7.87 -1.94 5.47
CA SER A 171 -6.57 -1.43 5.93
C SER A 171 -6.18 -0.17 5.12
N PRO A 172 -5.69 0.90 5.77
CA PRO A 172 -5.23 2.10 5.06
C PRO A 172 -4.02 1.83 4.16
N LEU A 173 -3.31 0.71 4.37
CA LEU A 173 -2.17 0.28 3.55
C LEU A 173 -2.58 -0.51 2.30
N LEU A 174 -3.87 -0.80 2.12
CA LEU A 174 -4.35 -1.68 1.05
C LEU A 174 -3.92 -1.18 -0.34
N SER A 175 -4.15 0.09 -0.68
CA SER A 175 -3.75 0.66 -1.97
C SER A 175 -2.23 0.56 -2.21
N SER A 176 -1.43 0.85 -1.18
CA SER A 176 0.04 0.76 -1.24
C SER A 176 0.50 -0.67 -1.49
N VAL A 177 -0.09 -1.65 -0.80
CA VAL A 177 0.24 -3.08 -0.95
C VAL A 177 -0.17 -3.62 -2.33
N LEU A 178 -1.39 -3.31 -2.80
CA LEU A 178 -1.83 -3.73 -4.14
C LEU A 178 -0.91 -3.17 -5.23
N THR A 179 -0.51 -1.91 -5.11
CA THR A 179 0.45 -1.27 -6.03
C THR A 179 1.81 -1.99 -6.04
N CYS A 180 2.33 -2.35 -4.86
CA CYS A 180 3.59 -3.09 -4.75
C CYS A 180 3.48 -4.46 -5.43
N TRP A 181 2.40 -5.20 -5.20
CA TRP A 181 2.19 -6.51 -5.83
C TRP A 181 2.05 -6.40 -7.35
N ILE A 182 1.31 -5.42 -7.87
CA ILE A 182 1.21 -5.18 -9.33
C ILE A 182 2.59 -4.92 -9.95
N ARG A 183 3.48 -4.21 -9.26
CA ARG A 183 4.85 -3.95 -9.75
C ARG A 183 5.76 -5.18 -9.73
N LEU A 184 5.62 -6.05 -8.73
CA LEU A 184 6.52 -7.19 -8.50
C LEU A 184 6.07 -8.46 -9.23
N LEU A 185 4.77 -8.70 -9.32
CA LEU A 185 4.21 -9.94 -9.83
C LEU A 185 4.68 -10.27 -11.26
N PRO A 186 4.71 -9.34 -12.24
CA PRO A 186 5.16 -9.66 -13.59
C PRO A 186 6.60 -10.17 -13.65
N LYS A 187 7.44 -9.72 -12.71
CA LYS A 187 8.87 -10.06 -12.62
C LYS A 187 9.11 -11.35 -11.84
N TYR A 188 8.28 -11.63 -10.83
CA TYR A 188 8.48 -12.71 -9.87
C TYR A 188 7.28 -13.66 -9.76
N ALA A 189 6.58 -13.90 -10.87
CA ALA A 189 5.32 -14.66 -10.89
C ALA A 189 5.42 -16.01 -10.16
N SER A 190 6.53 -16.74 -10.32
CA SER A 190 6.77 -18.03 -9.65
C SER A 190 6.71 -17.94 -8.13
N VAL A 191 7.15 -16.83 -7.54
CA VAL A 191 7.14 -16.60 -6.09
C VAL A 191 5.75 -16.24 -5.58
N PHE A 192 4.91 -15.62 -6.41
CA PHE A 192 3.52 -15.30 -6.08
C PHE A 192 2.57 -16.50 -6.18
N ARG A 193 2.91 -17.52 -6.98
CA ARG A 193 2.06 -18.70 -7.24
C ARG A 193 1.53 -19.40 -5.98
N PRO A 194 2.33 -19.65 -4.93
CA PRO A 194 1.83 -20.28 -3.70
C PRO A 194 0.78 -19.46 -2.94
N PHE A 195 0.68 -18.16 -3.24
CA PHE A 195 -0.20 -17.21 -2.54
C PHE A 195 -1.46 -16.85 -3.32
N LEU A 196 -1.65 -17.37 -4.54
CA LEU A 196 -2.77 -16.99 -5.41
C LEU A 196 -4.14 -17.19 -4.74
N ASN A 197 -4.31 -18.28 -4.00
CA ASN A 197 -5.56 -18.59 -3.29
C ASN A 197 -5.90 -17.60 -2.16
N GLN A 198 -4.91 -16.86 -1.67
CA GLN A 198 -5.12 -15.79 -0.68
C GLN A 198 -5.29 -14.43 -1.37
N LEU A 199 -4.57 -14.18 -2.46
CA LEU A 199 -4.58 -12.90 -3.17
C LEU A 199 -5.88 -12.67 -3.97
N LYS A 200 -6.41 -13.72 -4.62
CA LYS A 200 -7.61 -13.62 -5.45
C LYS A 200 -8.86 -13.21 -4.65
N PRO A 201 -9.19 -13.85 -3.51
CA PRO A 201 -10.35 -13.44 -2.70
C PRO A 201 -10.25 -12.00 -2.20
N ILE A 202 -9.04 -11.51 -1.91
CA ILE A 202 -8.82 -10.11 -1.50
C ILE A 202 -9.15 -9.15 -2.65
N CYS A 203 -8.76 -9.47 -3.89
CA CYS A 203 -9.11 -8.64 -5.04
C CYS A 203 -10.64 -8.62 -5.25
N VAL A 204 -11.27 -9.80 -5.22
CA VAL A 204 -12.72 -9.93 -5.40
C VAL A 204 -13.50 -9.19 -4.31
N SER A 205 -13.07 -9.27 -3.05
CA SER A 205 -13.75 -8.57 -1.95
C SER A 205 -13.66 -7.04 -2.10
N VAL A 206 -12.51 -6.51 -2.53
CA VAL A 206 -12.34 -5.07 -2.79
C VAL A 206 -13.19 -4.60 -3.98
N ILE A 207 -13.33 -5.44 -5.02
CA ILE A 207 -14.18 -5.14 -6.17
C ILE A 207 -15.66 -5.14 -5.80
N ALA A 208 -16.08 -6.10 -4.97
CA ALA A 208 -17.47 -6.24 -4.52
C ALA A 208 -17.88 -5.23 -3.44
N ASP A 209 -16.92 -4.61 -2.76
CA ASP A 209 -17.18 -3.63 -1.70
C ASP A 209 -17.73 -2.31 -2.26
N ILE A 210 -18.97 -2.00 -1.92
CA ILE A 210 -19.71 -0.79 -2.34
C ILE A 210 -19.04 0.48 -1.77
N GLU A 211 -18.37 0.40 -0.62
CA GLU A 211 -17.67 1.52 0.01
C GLU A 211 -16.24 1.71 -0.54
N ALA A 212 -15.72 0.76 -1.32
CA ALA A 212 -14.38 0.88 -1.89
C ALA A 212 -14.28 2.04 -2.89
N ARG A 213 -13.25 2.88 -2.70
CA ARG A 213 -12.94 3.99 -3.60
C ARG A 213 -12.61 3.50 -5.02
N ALA A 214 -13.00 4.24 -6.05
CA ALA A 214 -12.75 3.86 -7.44
C ALA A 214 -11.27 3.52 -7.76
N PRO A 215 -10.26 4.30 -7.32
CA PRO A 215 -8.85 3.95 -7.56
C PRO A 215 -8.42 2.64 -6.88
N GLN A 216 -9.02 2.31 -5.73
CA GLN A 216 -8.72 1.08 -5.01
C GLN A 216 -9.32 -0.14 -5.73
N ARG A 217 -10.53 0.01 -6.29
CA ARG A 217 -11.14 -1.02 -7.16
C ARG A 217 -10.31 -1.23 -8.42
N ASP A 218 -9.82 -0.17 -9.06
CA ASP A 218 -8.97 -0.27 -10.26
C ASP A 218 -7.69 -1.07 -9.99
N LEU A 219 -7.00 -0.78 -8.86
CA LEU A 219 -5.84 -1.56 -8.44
C LEU A 219 -6.18 -3.04 -8.21
N ALA A 220 -7.32 -3.34 -7.58
CA ALA A 220 -7.75 -4.72 -7.35
C ALA A 220 -8.06 -5.46 -8.65
N ILE A 221 -8.74 -4.82 -9.61
CA ILE A 221 -9.01 -5.36 -10.95
C ILE A 221 -7.68 -5.63 -11.67
N ARG A 222 -6.78 -4.65 -11.70
CA ARG A 222 -5.48 -4.78 -12.37
C ARG A 222 -4.64 -5.90 -11.78
N LEU A 223 -4.61 -6.03 -10.45
CA LEU A 223 -3.93 -7.14 -9.78
C LEU A 223 -4.58 -8.48 -10.12
N LEU A 224 -5.91 -8.57 -10.11
CA LEU A 224 -6.64 -9.78 -10.47
C LEU A 224 -6.28 -10.25 -11.88
N CYS A 225 -6.22 -9.32 -12.84
CA CYS A 225 -5.75 -9.60 -14.19
C CYS A 225 -4.32 -10.17 -14.17
N TRP A 226 -3.38 -9.53 -13.47
CA TRP A 226 -2.01 -10.04 -13.36
C TRP A 226 -1.91 -11.43 -12.73
N LEU A 227 -2.74 -11.73 -11.72
CA LEU A 227 -2.79 -13.05 -11.09
C LEU A 227 -3.24 -14.15 -12.07
N LEU A 228 -4.10 -13.84 -13.04
CA LEU A 228 -4.47 -14.75 -14.13
C LEU A 228 -3.28 -15.08 -15.02
N TRP A 229 -2.48 -14.07 -15.37
CA TRP A 229 -1.27 -14.24 -16.20
C TRP A 229 -0.11 -14.96 -15.47
N SER A 230 -0.22 -15.15 -14.15
CA SER A 230 0.84 -15.76 -13.32
C SER A 230 0.75 -17.29 -13.20
N ILE A 231 -0.28 -17.91 -13.77
CA ILE A 231 -0.55 -19.35 -13.67
C ILE A 231 0.56 -20.18 -14.36
N PRO A 232 0.93 -21.38 -13.86
CA PRO A 232 1.87 -22.27 -14.54
C PRO A 232 1.46 -22.57 -15.98
N LYS A 233 2.42 -22.60 -16.91
CA LYS A 233 2.17 -22.91 -18.34
C LYS A 233 1.51 -24.28 -18.57
N THR A 234 1.71 -25.22 -17.65
CA THR A 234 1.15 -26.58 -17.71
C THR A 234 -0.35 -26.64 -17.43
N THR A 235 -0.89 -25.69 -16.65
CA THR A 235 -2.31 -25.63 -16.28
C THR A 235 -2.99 -24.35 -16.73
N ILE A 236 -2.27 -23.47 -17.45
CA ILE A 236 -2.71 -22.11 -17.81
C ILE A 236 -4.08 -22.10 -18.48
N ILE A 237 -4.33 -23.00 -19.43
CA ILE A 237 -5.58 -23.05 -20.18
C ILE A 237 -6.74 -23.41 -19.25
N GLN A 238 -6.60 -24.50 -18.48
CA GLN A 238 -7.66 -24.98 -17.60
C GLN A 238 -7.96 -24.00 -16.46
N ASP A 239 -6.94 -23.53 -15.75
CA ASP A 239 -7.11 -22.66 -14.58
C ASP A 239 -7.59 -21.25 -15.00
N SER A 240 -7.11 -20.73 -16.14
CA SER A 240 -7.58 -19.44 -16.66
C SER A 240 -9.03 -19.53 -17.14
N ILE A 241 -9.41 -20.62 -17.83
CA ILE A 241 -10.80 -20.86 -18.25
C ILE A 241 -11.71 -21.00 -17.04
N SER A 242 -11.30 -21.77 -16.01
CA SER A 242 -12.09 -21.91 -14.78
C SER A 242 -12.32 -20.55 -14.12
N MET A 243 -11.26 -19.75 -13.99
CA MET A 243 -11.38 -18.43 -13.37
C MET A 243 -12.22 -17.45 -14.18
N GLY A 244 -12.10 -17.48 -15.51
CA GLY A 244 -12.93 -16.68 -16.40
C GLY A 244 -14.40 -17.07 -16.28
N ARG A 245 -14.69 -18.38 -16.18
CA ARG A 245 -16.04 -18.90 -15.93
C ARG A 245 -16.58 -18.43 -14.57
N ASP A 246 -15.76 -18.47 -13.51
CA ASP A 246 -16.16 -18.01 -12.18
C ASP A 246 -16.51 -16.51 -12.20
N LEU A 247 -15.77 -15.70 -12.94
CA LEU A 247 -16.06 -14.27 -13.10
C LEU A 247 -17.38 -14.03 -13.86
N ILE A 248 -17.60 -14.75 -14.97
CA ILE A 248 -18.84 -14.68 -15.76
C ILE A 248 -20.04 -15.10 -14.90
N ASN A 249 -19.92 -16.20 -14.16
CA ASN A 249 -20.96 -16.67 -13.24
C ASN A 249 -21.23 -15.65 -12.12
N GLY A 250 -20.18 -15.01 -11.60
CA GLY A 250 -20.30 -13.91 -10.62
C GLY A 250 -21.06 -12.71 -11.19
N ALA A 251 -20.77 -12.33 -12.44
CA ALA A 251 -21.50 -11.27 -13.14
C ALA A 251 -22.98 -11.63 -13.35
N HIS A 252 -23.30 -12.84 -13.83
CA HIS A 252 -24.68 -13.30 -13.96
C HIS A 252 -25.42 -13.33 -12.63
N THR A 253 -24.80 -13.83 -11.57
CA THR A 253 -25.39 -13.86 -10.23
C THR A 253 -25.65 -12.46 -9.69
N THR A 254 -24.75 -11.51 -9.99
CA THR A 254 -24.92 -10.10 -9.60
C THR A 254 -26.04 -9.45 -10.40
N ALA A 255 -26.10 -9.68 -11.71
CA ALA A 255 -27.17 -9.18 -12.58
C ALA A 255 -28.55 -9.71 -12.17
N ASP A 256 -28.68 -11.01 -11.88
CA ASP A 256 -29.94 -11.60 -11.40
C ASP A 256 -30.41 -10.94 -10.09
N LYS A 257 -29.50 -10.68 -9.15
CA LYS A 257 -29.83 -9.96 -7.91
C LYS A 257 -30.25 -8.51 -8.17
N VAL A 258 -29.55 -7.80 -9.05
CA VAL A 258 -29.86 -6.40 -9.39
C VAL A 258 -31.22 -6.30 -10.08
N PHE A 259 -31.48 -7.15 -11.08
CA PHE A 259 -32.74 -7.13 -11.81
C PHE A 259 -33.93 -7.53 -10.93
N ARG A 260 -33.77 -8.49 -10.02
CA ARG A 260 -34.81 -8.82 -9.03
C ARG A 260 -35.06 -7.74 -7.99
N ALA A 261 -34.09 -6.85 -7.76
CA ALA A 261 -34.23 -5.75 -6.82
C ALA A 261 -34.96 -4.53 -7.42
N VAL A 262 -35.16 -4.50 -8.75
CA VAL A 262 -35.96 -3.45 -9.40
C VAL A 262 -37.43 -3.72 -9.10
N VAL A 263 -38.01 -2.87 -8.25
CA VAL A 263 -39.47 -2.81 -8.03
C VAL A 263 -40.02 -1.81 -9.04
N GLU A 264 -40.71 -2.31 -10.06
CA GLU A 264 -41.41 -1.46 -11.03
C GLU A 264 -42.75 -1.04 -10.42
N GLU A 265 -42.95 0.26 -10.22
CA GLU A 265 -44.28 0.82 -9.91
C GLU A 265 -45.09 0.85 -11.21
N HIS A 266 -45.95 -0.16 -11.39
CA HIS A 266 -46.83 -0.23 -12.54
C HIS A 266 -48.14 0.50 -12.23
N GLU A 267 -48.30 1.72 -12.75
CA GLU A 267 -49.61 2.34 -12.85
C GLU A 267 -50.31 1.86 -14.13
N SER A 268 -51.48 1.23 -13.98
CA SER A 268 -52.29 0.80 -15.12
C SER A 268 -52.86 2.01 -15.83
N ASN A 269 -52.67 2.11 -17.16
CA ASN A 269 -53.33 3.10 -18.01
C ASN A 269 -54.83 2.83 -18.21
N ASP A 270 -55.35 1.76 -17.62
CA ASP A 270 -56.77 1.43 -17.66
C ASP A 270 -57.50 2.14 -16.52
N PRO A 271 -58.35 3.15 -16.82
CA PRO A 271 -59.12 3.87 -15.81
C PRO A 271 -60.13 2.97 -15.06
N THR A 272 -60.38 1.74 -15.54
CA THR A 272 -61.26 0.76 -14.89
C THR A 272 -60.56 -0.13 -13.86
N LEU A 273 -59.22 -0.17 -13.86
CA LEU A 273 -58.38 -0.85 -12.84
C LEU A 273 -57.96 0.09 -11.70
N GLY A 274 -58.53 1.30 -11.66
CA GLY A 274 -58.36 2.23 -10.55
C GLY A 274 -59.02 1.72 -9.26
N ARG A 275 -58.20 1.53 -8.23
CA ARG A 275 -58.58 1.28 -6.82
C ARG A 275 -59.18 -0.10 -6.52
N ALA A 276 -58.31 -1.11 -6.57
CA ALA A 276 -58.40 -2.24 -5.63
C ALA A 276 -57.18 -2.24 -4.68
N GLN A 277 -56.77 -1.06 -4.22
CA GLN A 277 -55.95 -0.95 -3.01
C GLN A 277 -56.95 -0.81 -1.87
N GLY A 278 -57.22 -1.93 -1.20
CA GLY A 278 -57.89 -1.89 0.09
C GLY A 278 -57.12 -0.91 0.99
N ASP A 279 -57.88 -0.07 1.70
CA ASP A 279 -57.41 0.79 2.76
C ASP A 279 -56.64 -0.04 3.80
N ILE A 280 -55.34 -0.26 3.56
CA ILE A 280 -54.38 -0.40 4.64
C ILE A 280 -54.11 1.03 5.05
N THR A 281 -54.96 1.55 5.95
CA THR A 281 -54.72 2.79 6.66
C THR A 281 -53.26 2.83 7.12
N MET A 282 -52.55 3.92 6.81
CA MET A 282 -51.19 4.24 7.25
C MET A 282 -50.93 4.19 8.77
N ALA A 283 -51.91 3.75 9.57
CA ALA A 283 -51.75 3.42 10.98
C ALA A 283 -51.10 2.03 11.20
N SER A 284 -51.30 1.04 10.31
CA SER A 284 -50.81 -0.34 10.57
C SER A 284 -49.42 -0.66 10.02
N LEU A 285 -48.83 0.24 9.20
CA LEU A 285 -47.43 0.12 8.74
C LEU A 285 -46.42 0.81 9.67
N PHE A 286 -46.89 1.63 10.62
CA PHE A 286 -46.02 2.28 11.61
C PHE A 286 -45.82 1.48 12.90
N ASP A 287 -46.64 0.46 13.19
CA ASP A 287 -46.48 -0.36 14.40
C ASP A 287 -45.41 -1.46 14.29
N VAL A 288 -44.83 -1.68 13.11
CA VAL A 288 -43.70 -2.64 12.95
C VAL A 288 -42.33 -1.93 12.92
N TYR A 289 -42.28 -0.60 12.86
CA TYR A 289 -41.02 0.17 12.76
C TYR A 289 -40.85 1.31 13.76
N THR A 290 -41.55 1.28 14.90
CA THR A 290 -41.26 2.21 16.01
C THR A 290 -41.05 1.51 17.36
N LEU A 291 -39.94 0.79 17.47
CA LEU A 291 -39.19 0.69 18.73
C LEU A 291 -37.77 1.23 18.51
N GLY A 292 -37.66 2.56 18.58
CA GLY A 292 -36.52 3.25 19.19
C GLY A 292 -35.42 3.80 18.28
N GLY A 293 -35.49 5.10 17.98
CA GLY A 293 -34.26 5.90 17.75
C GLY A 293 -34.38 7.03 16.73
N LYS A 294 -34.88 8.19 17.15
CA LYS A 294 -34.99 9.44 16.38
C LYS A 294 -33.66 9.88 15.74
N PHE A 295 -33.68 10.27 14.47
CA PHE A 295 -32.81 11.34 13.96
C PHE A 295 -33.65 12.35 13.17
N ALA A 296 -33.67 13.58 13.70
CA ALA A 296 -34.25 14.73 13.06
C ALA A 296 -33.29 15.27 11.99
N PHE A 297 -33.77 15.49 10.77
CA PHE A 297 -33.09 16.33 9.79
C PHE A 297 -33.42 17.79 10.11
N ALA A 298 -32.45 18.52 10.67
CA ALA A 298 -32.48 19.97 10.72
C ALA A 298 -31.73 20.53 9.50
N ASN A 299 -32.53 21.02 8.55
CA ASN A 299 -32.35 22.19 7.70
C ASN A 299 -30.90 22.67 7.41
N TRP A 300 -30.42 22.37 6.20
CA TRP A 300 -29.22 22.99 5.62
C TRP A 300 -29.65 24.18 4.75
N SER A 301 -29.71 25.38 5.35
CA SER A 301 -29.60 26.62 4.59
C SER A 301 -28.89 27.67 5.42
N SER A 302 -27.99 28.40 4.75
CA SER A 302 -27.15 29.49 5.26
C SER A 302 -25.82 29.06 5.89
N TYR A 303 -24.75 29.07 5.09
CA TYR A 303 -23.59 29.97 5.30
C TYR A 303 -22.67 29.86 4.07
N ARG A 304 -22.83 30.79 3.13
CA ARG A 304 -21.88 31.04 2.05
C ARG A 304 -21.66 32.55 1.96
N SER A 305 -20.60 33.04 2.59
CA SER A 305 -19.96 34.29 2.20
C SER A 305 -18.59 34.45 2.88
N ASN A 306 -17.56 34.23 2.05
CA ASN A 306 -16.38 35.07 1.88
C ASN A 306 -15.57 35.54 3.10
N SER A 307 -14.28 35.15 3.13
CA SER A 307 -13.19 36.08 2.86
C SER A 307 -11.85 35.36 2.72
N SER A 308 -11.16 35.74 1.64
CA SER A 308 -9.77 35.50 1.32
C SER A 308 -8.82 36.10 2.37
N SER A 309 -7.68 35.44 2.64
CA SER A 309 -6.35 35.93 2.27
C SER A 309 -5.21 35.19 3.00
N HIS A 310 -4.06 35.15 2.33
CA HIS A 310 -2.72 34.83 2.83
C HIS A 310 -2.32 33.36 3.05
N GLY A 311 -1.73 32.82 1.98
CA GLY A 311 -0.36 32.26 1.98
C GLY A 311 -0.13 31.03 2.86
N ASP A 312 -0.12 29.84 2.25
CA ASP A 312 0.58 28.72 2.86
C ASP A 312 1.12 27.70 1.85
N ASN A 313 2.19 27.09 2.31
CA ASN A 313 3.22 26.28 1.67
C ASN A 313 2.70 25.16 0.77
N ARG A 314 3.23 25.14 -0.46
CA ARG A 314 3.20 23.95 -1.31
C ARG A 314 3.96 22.83 -0.62
N SER A 315 3.24 21.77 -0.29
CA SER A 315 3.77 20.60 0.38
C SER A 315 4.66 19.78 -0.58
N ILE A 316 5.78 19.31 -0.04
CA ILE A 316 6.88 18.56 -0.68
C ILE A 316 6.43 17.20 -1.28
N TRP A 317 5.14 16.87 -1.22
CA TRP A 317 4.59 15.54 -1.53
C TRP A 317 4.07 15.38 -2.96
N GLN A 318 3.90 16.45 -3.73
CA GLN A 318 3.35 16.35 -5.09
C GLN A 318 4.35 16.00 -6.20
N ALA A 319 5.63 15.76 -5.87
CA ALA A 319 6.66 15.46 -6.86
C ALA A 319 6.97 13.94 -7.02
N TRP A 320 6.15 13.04 -6.45
CA TRP A 320 6.50 11.61 -6.34
C TRP A 320 5.37 10.62 -6.72
N GLU A 321 4.59 10.95 -7.74
CA GLU A 321 3.75 10.00 -8.51
C GLU A 321 4.26 9.89 -9.95
#